data_AF-A0A7T3G0J8-F1
#
_entry.id   AF-A0A7T3G0J8-F1
#
_cell.length_a   1.000
_cell.length_b   1.000
_cell.length_c   1.000
_cell.angle_alpha   90.00
_cell.angle_beta   90.00
_cell.angle_gamma   90.00
#
_symmetry.space_group_name_H-M   'P 1'
#
loop_
_entity.id
_entity.type
_entity.pdbx_description
1 polymer ?
#
loop_
_entity_poly.entity_id
_entity_poly.type
_entity_poly.pdbx_seq_one_letter_code
_entity_poly.pdbx_strand_id
1 'polypeptide(L)'
;MALVVAAVIYLVLFSAAISPGPGTDVEFDGQFEMVGDRFQMHGAIIPNPYSEPGIENISVYFYSEDGELLEKRGVGELNSRLNVSVRVETAPKYVIVDSPDFWSRSNIQTLYYYKAGMFDGQPNYQSKWASSKAEFPKFHRTSTKTSPNTGLLNPAALRTMDLTLARTGSKVAW
;
A
#
# COMPACT_ATOMS: atom_id res chain seq x y z
N MET A 1 17.46 53.19 -2.79
CA MET A 1 18.00 52.02 -2.04
C MET A 1 17.36 52.07 -0.67
N ALA A 2 16.65 51.08 -0.13
CA ALA A 2 16.50 49.67 -0.45
C ALA A 2 15.04 49.24 -0.18
N LEU A 3 14.51 48.32 -1.00
CA LEU A 3 13.20 47.72 -0.80
C LEU A 3 13.36 46.58 0.22
N VAL A 4 12.86 46.76 1.44
CA VAL A 4 12.84 45.69 2.45
C VAL A 4 11.69 44.76 2.09
N VAL A 5 11.99 43.68 1.37
CA VAL A 5 11.05 42.58 1.15
C VAL A 5 10.96 41.81 2.46
N ALA A 6 9.97 42.12 3.28
CA ALA A 6 9.60 41.30 4.42
C ALA A 6 9.01 39.99 3.88
N ALA A 7 9.86 38.96 3.78
CA ALA A 7 9.41 37.60 3.52
C ALA A 7 8.59 37.15 4.74
N VAL A 8 7.27 37.27 4.64
CA VAL A 8 6.33 36.72 5.62
C VAL A 8 6.34 35.21 5.42
N ILE A 9 7.22 34.52 6.16
CA ILE A 9 7.21 33.07 6.26
C ILE A 9 6.00 32.72 7.14
N TYR A 10 4.87 32.43 6.50
CA TYR A 10 3.76 31.77 7.17
C TYR A 10 4.20 30.34 7.48
N LEU A 11 4.70 30.11 8.70
CA LEU A 11 4.85 28.78 9.26
C LEU A 11 3.45 28.26 9.61
N VAL A 12 2.78 27.71 8.61
CA VAL A 12 1.46 27.11 8.79
C VAL A 12 1.66 25.70 9.36
N LEU A 13 1.73 25.58 10.69
CA LEU A 13 1.67 24.30 11.39
C LEU A 13 0.22 23.78 11.37
N PHE A 14 -0.21 23.19 10.25
CA PHE A 14 -1.42 22.35 10.24
C PHE A 14 -1.05 20.91 10.62
N SER A 15 -0.80 20.68 11.90
CA SER A 15 -0.89 19.35 12.48
C SER A 15 -2.37 19.02 12.63
N ALA A 16 -3.01 18.47 11.60
CA ALA A 16 -4.09 17.54 11.88
C ALA A 16 -3.43 16.29 12.47
N ALA A 17 -3.06 16.34 13.75
CA ALA A 17 -2.84 15.14 14.52
C ALA A 17 -4.16 14.39 14.46
N ILE A 18 -4.24 13.38 13.62
CA ILE A 18 -5.34 12.42 13.66
C ILE A 18 -5.12 11.71 14.98
N SER A 19 -5.87 12.14 16.00
CA SER A 19 -5.79 11.57 17.35
C SER A 19 -6.38 10.17 17.33
N PRO A 20 -5.81 9.22 18.09
CA PRO A 20 -6.38 7.89 18.23
C PRO A 20 -7.83 7.96 18.67
N GLY A 21 -8.71 7.39 17.85
CA GLY A 21 -10.03 7.00 18.30
C GLY A 21 -9.88 5.80 19.25
N PRO A 22 -10.67 5.72 20.34
CA PRO A 22 -10.66 4.52 21.18
C PRO A 22 -11.10 3.31 20.34
N GLY A 23 -10.18 2.38 20.07
CA GLY A 23 -10.49 1.08 19.46
C GLY A 23 -9.59 0.62 18.31
N THR A 24 -8.76 1.48 17.72
CA THR A 24 -7.85 1.06 16.63
C THR A 24 -6.64 0.31 17.19
N ASP A 25 -6.24 -0.80 16.57
CA ASP A 25 -5.03 -1.57 16.89
C ASP A 25 -3.78 -0.99 16.23
N VAL A 26 -3.95 -0.34 15.08
CA VAL A 26 -2.89 0.28 14.28
C VAL A 26 -3.38 1.60 13.72
N GLU A 27 -2.54 2.62 13.84
CA GLU A 27 -2.83 3.97 13.40
C GLU A 27 -1.61 4.64 12.78
N PHE A 28 -1.84 5.58 11.86
CA PHE A 28 -0.82 6.52 11.40
C PHE A 28 -1.00 7.89 12.06
N ASP A 29 0.03 8.33 12.76
CA ASP A 29 0.21 9.67 13.34
C ASP A 29 1.23 10.45 12.49
N GLY A 30 0.74 11.43 11.76
CA GLY A 30 1.57 12.20 10.86
C GLY A 30 0.77 13.12 9.95
N GLN A 31 1.41 13.51 8.85
CA GLN A 31 0.88 14.47 7.91
C GLN A 31 0.91 13.92 6.47
N PHE A 32 -0.09 14.36 5.72
CA PHE A 32 -0.22 14.18 4.28
C PHE A 32 -0.23 15.57 3.64
N GLU A 33 0.76 15.86 2.80
CA GLU A 33 0.93 17.21 2.26
C GLU A 33 1.50 17.18 0.84
N MET A 34 1.37 18.29 0.13
CA MET A 34 2.11 18.59 -1.09
C MET A 34 3.34 19.43 -0.72
N VAL A 35 4.50 18.94 -1.11
CA VAL A 35 5.79 19.63 -1.03
C VAL A 35 6.24 19.92 -2.46
N GLY A 36 5.99 21.14 -2.94
CA GLY A 36 6.15 21.48 -4.35
C GLY A 36 5.09 20.79 -5.20
N ASP A 37 5.52 20.03 -6.20
CA ASP A 37 4.67 19.24 -7.09
C ASP A 37 4.43 17.81 -6.61
N ARG A 38 5.05 17.41 -5.49
CA ARG A 38 5.01 16.03 -4.99
C ARG A 38 4.21 15.89 -3.71
N PHE A 39 3.53 14.77 -3.60
CA PHE A 39 2.91 14.34 -2.36
C PHE A 39 3.95 13.77 -1.39
N GLN A 40 3.84 14.12 -0.13
CA GLN A 40 4.63 13.57 0.96
C GLN A 40 3.73 13.06 2.09
N MET A 41 3.96 11.81 2.48
CA MET A 41 3.47 11.23 3.73
C MET A 41 4.65 11.19 4.69
N HIS A 42 4.53 11.79 5.86
CA HIS A 42 5.57 11.71 6.88
C HIS A 42 4.97 11.61 8.29
N GLY A 43 5.54 10.77 9.14
CA GLY A 43 5.00 10.52 10.48
C GLY A 43 5.44 9.16 11.02
N ALA A 44 4.55 8.50 11.73
CA ALA A 44 4.77 7.14 12.21
C ALA A 44 3.49 6.31 12.23
N ILE A 45 3.67 5.02 12.02
CA ILE A 45 2.65 4.01 12.33
C ILE A 45 2.89 3.58 13.78
N ILE A 46 1.82 3.59 14.58
CA ILE A 46 1.86 3.27 16.01
C ILE A 46 0.84 2.17 16.30
N PRO A 47 1.20 1.14 17.08
CA PRO A 47 0.25 0.17 17.58
C PRO A 47 -0.48 0.74 18.79
N ASN A 48 -1.67 0.21 19.06
CA ASN A 48 -2.34 0.38 20.33
C ASN A 48 -1.53 -0.31 21.43
N PRO A 49 -1.27 0.34 22.59
CA PRO A 49 -0.54 -0.30 23.68
C PRO A 49 -1.27 -1.53 24.26
N TYR A 50 -2.56 -1.68 24.00
CA TYR A 50 -3.37 -2.82 24.43
C TYR A 50 -3.55 -3.90 23.35
N SER A 51 -3.03 -3.69 22.13
CA SER A 51 -3.09 -4.69 21.06
C SER A 51 -1.94 -5.70 21.17
N GLU A 52 -2.08 -6.84 20.51
CA GLU A 52 -1.02 -7.85 20.46
C GLU A 52 0.25 -7.25 19.82
N PRO A 53 1.45 -7.43 20.40
CA PRO A 53 2.68 -6.92 19.82
C PRO A 53 3.06 -7.66 18.53
N GLY A 54 4.02 -7.13 17.76
CA GLY A 54 4.67 -7.85 16.66
C GLY A 54 3.78 -8.02 15.43
N ILE A 55 3.50 -6.92 14.73
CA ILE A 55 2.91 -6.98 13.38
C ILE A 55 4.05 -6.89 12.38
N GLU A 56 4.26 -7.94 11.60
CA GLU A 56 5.31 -7.98 10.61
C GLU A 56 4.85 -7.49 9.23
N ASN A 57 5.80 -7.24 8.34
CA ASN A 57 5.55 -7.01 6.91
C ASN A 57 4.56 -5.88 6.59
N ILE A 58 4.54 -4.82 7.40
CA ILE A 58 3.69 -3.66 7.14
C ILE A 58 4.13 -3.00 5.85
N SER A 59 3.14 -2.71 5.00
CA SER A 59 3.30 -1.97 3.77
C SER A 59 2.29 -0.83 3.71
N VAL A 60 2.71 0.28 3.11
CA VAL A 60 1.84 1.40 2.77
C VAL A 60 1.59 1.39 1.27
N TYR A 61 0.33 1.46 0.88
CA TYR A 61 -0.12 1.44 -0.50
C TYR A 61 -0.79 2.78 -0.83
N PHE A 62 -0.39 3.37 -1.95
CA PHE A 62 -0.92 4.64 -2.45
C PHE A 62 -1.66 4.37 -3.75
N TYR A 63 -2.95 4.71 -3.78
CA TYR A 63 -3.81 4.46 -4.95
C TYR A 63 -4.36 5.75 -5.55
N SER A 64 -4.51 5.76 -6.87
CA SER A 64 -5.23 6.79 -7.61
C SER A 64 -6.74 6.71 -7.38
N GLU A 65 -7.49 7.65 -7.95
CA GLU A 65 -8.96 7.65 -7.88
C GLU A 65 -9.59 6.45 -8.59
N ASP A 66 -8.99 6.02 -9.70
CA ASP A 66 -9.41 4.85 -10.47
C ASP A 66 -8.97 3.52 -9.82
N GLY A 67 -8.26 3.58 -8.69
CA GLY A 67 -7.77 2.40 -7.97
C GLY A 67 -6.47 1.82 -8.55
N GLU A 68 -5.76 2.57 -9.39
CA GLU A 68 -4.42 2.22 -9.85
C GLU A 68 -3.42 2.37 -8.70
N LEU A 69 -2.51 1.41 -8.54
CA LEU A 69 -1.44 1.49 -7.55
C LEU A 69 -0.37 2.48 -8.04
N LEU A 70 -0.24 3.62 -7.35
CA LEU A 70 0.77 4.63 -7.63
C LEU A 70 2.12 4.26 -7.03
N GLU A 71 2.12 3.76 -5.79
CA GLU A 71 3.33 3.39 -5.06
C GLU A 71 3.00 2.34 -4.00
N LYS A 72 3.94 1.42 -3.75
CA LYS A 72 3.91 0.52 -2.59
C LYS A 72 5.24 0.63 -1.86
N ARG A 73 5.19 0.91 -0.56
CA ARG A 73 6.37 0.96 0.29
C ARG A 73 6.26 -0.04 1.44
N GLY A 74 7.14 -1.03 1.46
CA GLY A 74 7.36 -1.84 2.66
C GLY A 74 8.02 -0.97 3.73
N VAL A 75 7.44 -0.94 4.93
CA VAL A 75 7.89 -0.07 6.03
C VAL A 75 8.52 -0.86 7.17
N GLY A 76 8.23 -2.17 7.29
CA GLY A 76 8.91 -3.07 8.23
C GLY A 76 7.95 -3.68 9.24
N GLU A 77 8.45 -3.88 10.46
CA GLU A 77 7.75 -4.54 11.56
C GLU A 77 7.35 -3.51 12.63
N LEU A 78 6.17 -3.67 13.20
CA LEU A 78 5.62 -2.79 14.23
C LEU A 78 5.70 -3.46 15.60
N ASN A 79 6.79 -3.17 16.29
CA ASN A 79 7.01 -3.57 17.68
C ASN A 79 6.68 -2.46 18.68
N SER A 80 6.77 -1.18 18.27
CA SER A 80 6.52 -0.03 19.15
C SER A 80 6.11 1.22 18.38
N ARG A 81 6.94 1.69 17.45
CA ARG A 81 6.65 2.82 16.57
C ARG A 81 7.47 2.64 15.31
N LEU A 82 6.84 2.86 14.17
CA LEU A 82 7.49 2.73 12.87
C LEU A 82 7.43 4.07 12.15
N ASN A 83 8.56 4.79 12.13
CA ASN A 83 8.65 6.06 11.42
C ASN A 83 8.57 5.82 9.91
N VAL A 84 7.76 6.60 9.22
CA VAL A 84 7.52 6.48 7.79
C VAL A 84 7.67 7.84 7.13
N SER A 85 8.35 7.86 5.98
CA SER A 85 8.47 9.03 5.12
C SER A 85 8.48 8.56 3.68
N VAL A 86 7.42 8.85 2.95
CA VAL A 86 7.23 8.42 1.57
C VAL A 86 6.89 9.62 0.70
N ARG A 87 7.47 9.69 -0.49
CA ARG A 87 7.15 10.69 -1.51
C ARG A 87 6.56 10.01 -2.72
N VAL A 88 5.49 10.61 -3.27
CA VAL A 88 4.77 10.13 -4.45
C VAL A 88 4.59 11.31 -5.39
N GLU A 89 4.68 11.09 -6.70
CA GLU A 89 4.64 12.19 -7.68
C GLU A 89 3.30 12.94 -7.66
N THR A 90 2.19 12.28 -7.34
CA THR A 90 0.87 12.90 -7.27
C THR A 90 0.17 12.57 -5.95
N ALA A 91 -0.73 13.45 -5.51
CA ALA A 91 -1.54 13.21 -4.32
C ALA A 91 -2.50 12.03 -4.55
N PRO A 92 -2.33 10.91 -3.82
CA PRO A 92 -3.20 9.74 -3.98
C PRO A 92 -4.67 10.07 -3.65
N LYS A 93 -5.58 9.22 -4.10
CA LYS A 93 -6.95 9.20 -3.59
C LYS A 93 -7.04 8.39 -2.30
N TYR A 94 -6.28 7.31 -2.19
CA TYR A 94 -6.29 6.43 -1.02
C TYR A 94 -4.88 6.12 -0.52
N VAL A 95 -4.71 6.11 0.80
CA VAL A 95 -3.52 5.62 1.49
C VAL A 95 -3.95 4.50 2.42
N ILE A 96 -3.41 3.31 2.21
CA ILE A 96 -3.79 2.11 2.95
C ILE A 96 -2.54 1.54 3.62
N VAL A 97 -2.56 1.44 4.94
CA VAL A 97 -1.59 0.64 5.69
C VAL A 97 -2.16 -0.77 5.77
N ASP A 98 -1.39 -1.76 5.31
CA ASP A 98 -1.81 -3.16 5.32
C ASP A 98 -0.65 -4.08 5.71
N SER A 99 -0.99 -5.16 6.41
CA SER A 99 -0.11 -6.27 6.71
C SER A 99 -0.91 -7.57 6.62
N PRO A 100 -0.32 -8.67 6.12
CA PRO A 100 -0.92 -9.99 6.23
C PRO A 100 -1.36 -10.35 7.67
N ASP A 101 -0.61 -9.88 8.67
CA ASP A 101 -0.83 -10.18 10.09
C ASP A 101 -2.03 -9.45 10.69
N PHE A 102 -2.51 -8.38 10.06
CA PHE A 102 -3.74 -7.73 10.48
C PHE A 102 -4.90 -8.74 10.46
N TRP A 103 -4.95 -9.54 9.39
CA TRP A 103 -6.11 -10.37 9.10
C TRP A 103 -6.07 -11.75 9.75
N SER A 104 -4.95 -12.12 10.37
CA SER A 104 -4.85 -13.33 11.19
C SER A 104 -5.28 -13.09 12.64
N ARG A 105 -5.37 -11.83 13.08
CA ARG A 105 -5.75 -11.45 14.44
C ARG A 105 -7.26 -11.39 14.63
N SER A 106 -7.72 -11.82 15.80
CA SER A 106 -9.13 -11.64 16.18
C SER A 106 -9.41 -10.18 16.49
N ASN A 107 -10.47 -9.62 15.89
CA ASN A 107 -10.97 -8.26 16.15
C ASN A 107 -10.01 -7.13 15.80
N ILE A 108 -9.14 -7.32 14.79
CA ILE A 108 -8.29 -6.23 14.28
C ILE A 108 -9.14 -5.02 13.89
N GLN A 109 -8.68 -3.82 14.24
CA GLN A 109 -9.27 -2.55 13.83
C GLN A 109 -8.16 -1.64 13.32
N THR A 110 -8.11 -1.42 12.02
CA THR A 110 -7.12 -0.54 11.39
C THR A 110 -7.81 0.62 10.67
N LEU A 111 -7.04 1.66 10.35
CA LEU A 111 -7.51 2.80 9.56
C LEU A 111 -6.92 2.76 8.15
N TYR A 112 -7.74 3.16 7.18
CA TYR A 112 -7.25 3.63 5.90
C TYR A 112 -7.70 5.08 5.66
N TYR A 113 -6.99 5.78 4.79
CA TYR A 113 -7.19 7.21 4.57
C TYR A 113 -7.61 7.46 3.13
N TYR A 114 -8.52 8.43 2.92
CA TYR A 114 -8.98 8.83 1.60
C TYR A 114 -9.04 10.35 1.47
N LYS A 115 -8.65 10.86 0.30
CA LYS A 115 -8.65 12.29 -0.02
C LYS A 115 -10.08 12.74 -0.31
N ALA A 116 -10.66 13.48 0.64
CA ALA A 116 -12.02 14.01 0.58
C ALA A 116 -12.10 15.30 -0.25
N GLY A 117 -10.99 16.02 -0.39
CA GLY A 117 -10.91 17.24 -1.19
C GLY A 117 -9.55 17.91 -1.05
N MET A 118 -9.52 19.20 -1.37
CA MET A 118 -8.37 20.08 -1.13
C MET A 118 -8.79 21.18 -0.15
N PHE A 119 -7.88 21.58 0.72
CA PHE A 119 -8.03 22.73 1.60
C PHE A 119 -6.72 23.53 1.58
N ASP A 120 -6.79 24.80 1.21
CA ASP A 120 -5.62 25.69 1.11
C ASP A 120 -4.46 25.11 0.26
N GLY A 121 -4.81 24.52 -0.89
CA GLY A 121 -3.83 23.88 -1.79
C GLY A 121 -3.26 22.54 -1.28
N GLN A 122 -3.64 22.10 -0.08
CA GLN A 122 -3.22 20.84 0.54
C GLN A 122 -4.33 19.78 0.45
N PRO A 123 -3.98 18.48 0.37
CA PRO A 123 -4.96 17.42 0.31
C PRO A 123 -5.61 17.21 1.69
N ASN A 124 -6.94 17.26 1.73
CA ASN A 124 -7.70 16.98 2.94
C ASN A 124 -8.04 15.48 2.99
N TYR A 125 -7.32 14.73 3.82
CA TYR A 125 -7.56 13.31 4.05
C TYR A 125 -8.49 13.07 5.24
N GLN A 126 -9.35 12.08 5.10
CA GLN A 126 -10.23 11.56 6.14
C GLN A 126 -9.95 10.08 6.34
N SER A 127 -10.17 9.56 7.54
CA SER A 127 -9.96 8.13 7.85
C SER A 127 -11.26 7.34 7.79
N LYS A 128 -11.14 6.03 7.55
CA LYS A 128 -12.20 5.04 7.70
C LYS A 128 -11.65 3.80 8.39
N TRP A 129 -12.50 3.21 9.21
CA TRP A 129 -12.20 1.99 9.95
C TRP A 129 -12.32 0.79 9.02
N ALA A 130 -11.47 -0.21 9.26
CA ALA A 130 -11.54 -1.51 8.64
C ALA A 130 -11.32 -2.58 9.72
N SER A 131 -12.38 -3.36 9.99
CA SER A 131 -12.32 -4.53 10.88
C SER A 131 -12.10 -5.85 10.12
N SER A 132 -12.15 -5.78 8.78
CA SER A 132 -11.95 -6.92 7.90
C SER A 132 -11.38 -6.46 6.55
N LYS A 133 -10.66 -7.35 5.88
CA LYS A 133 -10.13 -7.07 4.53
C LYS A 133 -11.24 -6.74 3.52
N ALA A 134 -12.48 -7.17 3.78
CA ALA A 134 -13.64 -6.86 2.93
C ALA A 134 -14.03 -5.38 2.96
N GLU A 135 -13.69 -4.63 4.01
CA GLU A 135 -14.03 -3.21 4.16
C GLU A 135 -13.07 -2.27 3.43
N PHE A 136 -11.91 -2.78 3.01
CA PHE A 136 -11.01 -2.04 2.14
C PHE A 136 -11.59 -1.84 0.73
N PRO A 137 -11.17 -0.77 0.03
CA PRO A 137 -11.58 -0.54 -1.35
C PRO A 137 -11.34 -1.75 -2.26
N LYS A 138 -12.26 -1.98 -3.21
CA LYS A 138 -12.29 -3.23 -3.99
C LYS A 138 -10.96 -3.55 -4.68
N PHE A 139 -10.32 -2.54 -5.27
CA PHE A 139 -9.06 -2.66 -6.00
C PHE A 139 -7.93 -3.22 -5.12
N HIS A 140 -7.83 -2.79 -3.86
CA HIS A 140 -6.78 -3.23 -2.95
C HIS A 140 -6.97 -4.70 -2.53
N ARG A 141 -8.22 -5.13 -2.34
CA ARG A 141 -8.55 -6.53 -2.02
C ARG A 141 -8.15 -7.50 -3.13
N THR A 142 -8.25 -7.05 -4.39
CA THR A 142 -7.95 -7.87 -5.57
C THR A 142 -6.47 -7.86 -5.96
N SER A 143 -5.72 -6.80 -5.63
CA SER A 143 -4.28 -6.70 -5.97
C SER A 143 -3.40 -7.76 -5.29
N THR A 144 -3.86 -8.43 -4.24
CA THR A 144 -3.10 -9.50 -3.57
C THR A 144 -3.20 -10.88 -4.24
N LYS A 145 -3.87 -11.03 -5.40
CA LYS A 145 -4.06 -12.36 -6.04
C LYS A 145 -3.20 -12.63 -7.28
N THR A 146 -2.17 -11.84 -7.56
CA THR A 146 -1.32 -12.05 -8.75
C THR A 146 0.16 -11.91 -8.43
N SER A 147 0.73 -12.99 -7.89
CA SER A 147 2.09 -13.39 -8.28
C SER A 147 1.92 -14.50 -9.31
N PRO A 148 2.10 -14.26 -10.61
CA PRO A 148 2.42 -15.34 -11.51
C PRO A 148 3.82 -15.76 -11.11
N ASN A 149 3.92 -16.94 -10.50
CA ASN A 149 5.13 -17.71 -10.51
C ASN A 149 5.45 -17.98 -11.99
N THR A 150 6.07 -17.02 -12.67
CA THR A 150 6.76 -17.25 -13.93
C THR A 150 8.03 -17.97 -13.55
N GLY A 151 7.86 -19.25 -13.21
CA GLY A 151 8.88 -20.22 -13.50
C GLY A 151 9.24 -20.00 -14.95
N LEU A 152 10.44 -19.47 -15.17
CA LEU A 152 11.09 -19.51 -16.47
C LEU A 152 11.00 -20.96 -16.91
N LEU A 153 10.10 -21.22 -17.87
CA LEU A 153 10.06 -22.45 -18.62
C LEU A 153 11.45 -22.57 -19.25
N ASN A 154 12.27 -23.45 -18.68
CA ASN A 154 13.53 -23.86 -19.26
C ASN A 154 13.19 -24.52 -20.62
N PRO A 155 13.60 -23.95 -21.78
CA PRO A 155 13.28 -24.53 -23.08
C PRO A 155 14.01 -25.86 -23.35
N ALA A 156 14.78 -26.39 -22.41
CA ALA A 156 15.47 -27.67 -22.53
C ALA A 156 14.63 -28.92 -22.19
N ALA A 157 13.38 -28.78 -21.72
CA ALA A 157 12.55 -29.92 -21.28
C ALA A 157 11.51 -30.42 -22.30
N LEU A 158 11.56 -29.96 -23.55
CA LEU A 158 10.70 -30.40 -24.65
C LEU A 158 11.48 -31.27 -25.66
N ARG A 159 12.16 -32.31 -25.18
CA ARG A 159 12.77 -33.34 -26.04
C ARG A 159 12.91 -34.68 -25.33
N THR A 160 11.79 -35.25 -24.87
CA THR A 160 11.67 -36.72 -24.77
C THR A 160 10.20 -37.05 -24.60
N MET A 161 9.76 -38.16 -25.17
CA MET A 161 8.37 -38.68 -25.19
C MET A 161 7.52 -38.20 -26.36
N ASP A 162 7.86 -38.64 -27.57
CA ASP A 162 6.89 -39.40 -28.38
C ASP A 162 7.60 -40.09 -29.54
N LEU A 163 7.96 -41.36 -29.35
CA LEU A 163 8.37 -42.27 -30.43
C LEU A 163 8.26 -43.70 -29.91
N THR A 164 7.02 -44.14 -29.68
CA THR A 164 6.73 -45.57 -29.50
C THR A 164 5.61 -45.99 -30.45
N LEU A 165 6.02 -46.69 -31.50
CA LEU A 165 5.29 -47.69 -32.29
C LEU A 165 3.87 -47.36 -32.81
N ALA A 166 3.81 -47.03 -34.09
CA ALA A 166 2.81 -47.59 -35.00
C ALA A 166 3.44 -47.79 -36.40
N ARG A 167 4.20 -48.88 -36.57
CA ARG A 167 4.72 -49.33 -37.86
C ARG A 167 4.22 -50.74 -38.13
N THR A 168 3.04 -50.84 -38.73
CA THR A 168 2.53 -52.07 -39.35
C THR A 168 1.53 -51.67 -40.42
N GLY A 169 1.87 -51.88 -41.69
CA GLY A 169 0.92 -51.65 -42.78
C GLY A 169 1.53 -51.40 -44.14
N SER A 170 1.91 -52.50 -44.82
CA SER A 170 1.78 -52.70 -46.26
C SER A 170 2.81 -52.06 -47.22
N LYS A 171 3.70 -52.92 -47.73
CA LYS A 171 4.07 -52.97 -49.15
C LYS A 171 4.27 -54.44 -49.54
N VAL A 172 3.38 -54.95 -50.38
CA VAL A 172 3.68 -56.09 -51.25
C VAL A 172 3.69 -55.53 -52.68
N ALA A 173 4.84 -55.63 -53.31
CA ALA A 173 4.96 -55.60 -54.76
C ALA A 173 5.59 -56.95 -55.13
N TRP A 174 4.86 -57.66 -56.00
CA TRP A 174 5.09 -59.00 -56.57
C TRP A 174 4.77 -60.18 -55.67
#